data_AF-A0A2S8GJX0-F1
#
_entry.id   AF-A0A2S8GJX0-F1
#
_cell.length_a   1.000
_cell.length_b   1.000
_cell.length_c   1.000
_cell.angle_alpha   90.00
_cell.angle_beta   90.00
_cell.angle_gamma   90.00
#
_symmetry.space_group_name_H-M   'P 1'
#
loop_
_entity.id
_entity.type
_entity.pdbx_description
1 polymer ?
#
loop_
_entity_poly.entity_id
_entity_poly.type
_entity_poly.pdbx_seq_one_letter_code
_entity_poly.pdbx_strand_id
1 'polypeptide(L)'
;MIDSVQLLAAGDEEGKGLALLVFFGLSILFFGLGVYGIVTKTVLLRARDVAFFRMFGVKEFSPGFAVVTGLTYCLCGIFMFVAATAVSMGFSLDNEGKGKPVAKQDAPAPERPGPAAPADRNGADAENGRDQVGEQAMPSPLFPQFDEEEEAAPQLDEEQRRQQQAEQEAARREQERMNREAEDRTRQQQEEARKAALTLPAPPQPLSQFAYVDRSVQESKLLGKAKGERFMDRAPEGGVMVGAIFFIGDHFGNSIAGIQPIYQVGDKYVKGAICGNETDRPVQLLAEAGGVVAGMKVNAGLVMDSAQLAFGPLKGTKIDPKQGYFGQTVGSDGGSPNDFYAEGHAIAGIFGTYETDKSLMSLGMYVITRMQESAPAPTSEPEMRTYTSADGKFQVEAKLLKVNADGTISLLKKDGKEISVPLTSLSEADRTFVQSQQ
;
A
#
# COMPACT_ATOMS: atom_id res chain seq x y z
N MET A 1 -12.58 -30.31 28.61
CA MET A 1 -13.73 -30.18 27.68
C MET A 1 -14.69 -31.30 28.03
N ILE A 2 -15.69 -30.97 28.84
CA ILE A 2 -16.76 -31.90 29.23
C ILE A 2 -17.66 -32.05 28.01
N ASP A 3 -18.02 -33.31 27.72
CA ASP A 3 -18.77 -33.75 26.53
C ASP A 3 -20.14 -33.07 26.48
N SER A 4 -20.21 -31.94 25.78
CA SER A 4 -21.43 -31.13 25.61
C SER A 4 -22.55 -31.90 24.91
N VAL A 5 -22.17 -33.00 24.23
CA VAL A 5 -23.07 -33.92 23.53
C VAL A 5 -23.87 -34.79 24.50
N GLN A 6 -23.33 -35.14 25.67
CA GLN A 6 -24.06 -35.98 26.63
C GLN A 6 -25.15 -35.22 27.41
N LEU A 7 -25.01 -33.90 27.58
CA LEU A 7 -26.03 -33.09 28.26
C LEU A 7 -27.29 -32.87 27.40
N LEU A 8 -27.19 -33.00 26.08
CA LEU A 8 -28.31 -32.84 25.14
C LEU A 8 -29.14 -34.11 24.94
N ALA A 9 -28.59 -35.29 25.27
CA ALA A 9 -29.28 -36.57 25.08
C ALA A 9 -30.19 -36.98 26.24
N ALA A 10 -30.10 -36.32 27.40
CA ALA A 10 -30.75 -36.75 28.65
C ALA A 10 -32.16 -36.15 28.90
N GLY A 11 -32.75 -35.42 27.95
CA GLY A 11 -33.99 -34.66 28.18
C GLY A 11 -35.00 -34.67 27.02
N ASP A 12 -35.02 -35.72 26.18
CA ASP A 12 -35.89 -35.77 24.99
C ASP A 12 -37.07 -36.75 25.16
N GLU A 13 -37.91 -36.55 26.17
CA GLU A 13 -39.18 -37.30 26.28
C GLU A 13 -40.30 -36.72 25.39
N GLU A 14 -40.10 -35.55 24.76
CA GLU A 14 -41.14 -34.89 23.94
C GLU A 14 -40.72 -34.55 22.50
N GLY A 15 -39.56 -35.04 22.02
CA GLY A 15 -39.08 -34.79 20.64
C GLY A 15 -38.67 -33.33 20.36
N LYS A 16 -38.56 -32.51 21.41
CA LYS A 16 -38.19 -31.08 21.33
C LYS A 16 -36.69 -30.90 21.10
N GLY A 17 -35.86 -31.89 21.45
CA GLY A 17 -34.39 -31.82 21.32
C GLY A 17 -33.94 -31.68 19.87
N LEU A 18 -34.55 -32.44 18.96
CA LEU A 18 -34.23 -32.39 17.53
C LEU A 18 -34.61 -31.04 16.90
N ALA A 19 -35.78 -30.51 17.24
CA ALA A 19 -36.22 -29.21 16.76
C ALA A 19 -35.26 -28.10 17.21
N LEU A 20 -34.85 -28.11 18.48
CA LEU A 20 -33.91 -27.11 19.02
C LEU A 20 -32.56 -27.14 18.30
N LEU A 21 -32.03 -28.34 18.02
CA LEU A 21 -30.78 -28.52 17.28
C LEU A 21 -30.88 -28.00 15.84
N VAL A 22 -32.00 -28.24 15.16
CA VAL A 22 -32.24 -27.73 13.80
C VAL A 22 -32.32 -26.20 13.80
N PHE A 23 -33.04 -25.59 14.75
CA PHE A 23 -33.13 -24.13 14.86
C PHE A 23 -31.79 -23.49 15.21
N PHE A 24 -31.00 -24.11 16.09
CA PHE A 24 -29.67 -23.64 16.43
C PHE A 24 -28.71 -23.73 15.23
N GLY A 25 -28.74 -24.85 14.50
CA GLY A 25 -27.96 -25.04 13.28
C GLY A 25 -28.31 -24.02 12.19
N LEU A 26 -29.61 -23.78 11.97
CA LEU A 26 -30.08 -22.75 11.04
C LEU A 26 -29.65 -21.34 11.47
N SER A 27 -29.72 -21.04 12.77
CA SER A 27 -29.30 -19.73 13.30
C SER A 27 -27.81 -19.46 13.05
N ILE A 28 -26.94 -20.45 13.28
CA ILE A 28 -25.51 -20.35 12.95
C ILE A 28 -25.29 -20.21 11.45
N LEU A 29 -26.02 -20.96 10.63
CA LEU A 29 -25.92 -20.87 9.17
C LEU A 29 -26.29 -19.46 8.66
N PHE A 30 -27.42 -18.91 9.12
CA PHE A 30 -27.87 -17.57 8.71
C PHE A 30 -26.95 -16.47 9.24
N PHE A 31 -26.47 -16.59 10.48
CA PHE A 31 -25.49 -15.65 11.02
C PHE A 31 -24.17 -15.69 10.24
N GLY A 32 -23.68 -16.90 9.95
CA GLY A 32 -22.50 -17.11 9.11
C GLY A 32 -22.67 -16.54 7.70
N LEU A 33 -23.83 -16.74 7.06
CA LEU A 33 -24.16 -16.16 5.76
C LEU A 33 -24.30 -14.64 5.81
N GLY A 34 -24.81 -14.07 6.90
CA GLY A 34 -24.91 -12.62 7.10
C GLY A 34 -23.53 -11.97 7.25
N VAL A 35 -22.68 -12.52 8.13
CA VAL A 35 -21.29 -12.06 8.32
C VAL A 35 -20.48 -12.27 7.04
N TYR A 36 -20.61 -13.43 6.39
CA TYR A 36 -20.00 -13.68 5.09
C TYR A 36 -20.52 -12.71 4.04
N GLY A 37 -21.81 -12.38 4.02
CA GLY A 37 -22.38 -11.37 3.12
C GLY A 37 -21.74 -9.99 3.32
N ILE A 38 -21.59 -9.56 4.57
CA ILE A 38 -20.97 -8.26 4.92
C ILE A 38 -19.49 -8.26 4.55
N VAL A 39 -18.73 -9.27 4.98
CA VAL A 39 -17.28 -9.32 4.78
C VAL A 39 -16.93 -9.56 3.30
N THR A 40 -17.63 -10.47 2.63
CA THR A 40 -17.33 -10.83 1.24
C THR A 40 -17.84 -9.76 0.27
N LYS A 41 -18.96 -9.06 0.52
CA LYS A 41 -19.39 -7.95 -0.36
C LYS A 41 -18.54 -6.70 -0.20
N THR A 42 -18.02 -6.43 1.00
CA THR A 42 -17.14 -5.28 1.21
C THR A 42 -15.77 -5.48 0.55
N VAL A 43 -15.32 -6.73 0.38
CA VAL A 43 -13.96 -7.05 -0.10
C VAL A 43 -13.91 -7.57 -1.55
N LEU A 44 -14.96 -8.23 -2.09
CA LEU A 44 -14.84 -8.99 -3.35
C LEU A 44 -15.72 -8.54 -4.53
N LEU A 45 -16.61 -7.54 -4.39
CA LEU A 45 -17.62 -7.27 -5.42
C LEU A 45 -17.70 -5.81 -5.87
N ARG A 46 -16.80 -5.43 -6.80
CA ARG A 46 -17.02 -4.30 -7.71
C ARG A 46 -17.33 -4.69 -9.16
N ALA A 47 -16.96 -5.90 -9.62
CA ALA A 47 -17.03 -6.22 -11.05
C ALA A 47 -18.15 -7.19 -11.46
N ARG A 48 -18.42 -8.26 -10.70
CA ARG A 48 -19.34 -9.33 -11.15
C ARG A 48 -20.83 -9.01 -10.95
N ASP A 49 -21.15 -8.22 -9.92
CA ASP A 49 -22.53 -7.99 -9.51
C ASP A 49 -23.25 -6.96 -10.40
N VAL A 50 -22.53 -6.06 -11.07
CA VAL A 50 -23.11 -5.08 -12.03
C VAL A 50 -23.88 -5.79 -13.15
N ALA A 51 -23.42 -6.97 -13.59
CA ALA A 51 -24.08 -7.74 -14.63
C ALA A 51 -25.38 -8.42 -14.15
N PHE A 52 -25.37 -8.95 -12.92
CA PHE A 52 -26.56 -9.60 -12.34
C PHE A 52 -27.64 -8.58 -11.98
N PHE A 53 -27.29 -7.42 -11.42
CA PHE A 53 -28.26 -6.37 -11.06
C PHE A 53 -28.84 -5.62 -12.25
N ARG A 54 -28.10 -5.49 -13.36
CA ARG A 54 -28.68 -5.02 -14.64
C ARG A 54 -29.83 -5.91 -15.13
N MET A 55 -29.80 -7.21 -14.80
CA MET A 55 -30.87 -8.15 -15.15
C MET A 55 -32.18 -7.87 -14.39
N PHE A 56 -32.10 -7.18 -13.24
CA PHE A 56 -33.25 -6.79 -12.41
C PHE A 56 -33.58 -5.29 -12.48
N GLY A 57 -32.99 -4.54 -13.42
CA GLY A 57 -33.34 -3.14 -13.67
C GLY A 57 -32.85 -2.11 -12.63
N VAL A 58 -32.02 -2.52 -11.66
CA VAL A 58 -31.48 -1.60 -10.64
C VAL A 58 -30.22 -0.94 -11.20
N LYS A 59 -30.29 0.37 -11.47
CA LYS A 59 -29.24 1.10 -12.21
C LYS A 59 -28.10 1.67 -11.34
N GLU A 60 -28.33 1.90 -10.04
CA GLU A 60 -27.32 2.47 -9.15
C GLU A 60 -27.36 1.80 -7.77
N PHE A 61 -26.17 1.51 -7.22
CA PHE A 61 -26.03 0.87 -5.92
C PHE A 61 -25.78 1.95 -4.87
N SER A 62 -26.70 2.14 -3.93
CA SER A 62 -26.39 2.97 -2.75
C SER A 62 -25.49 2.15 -1.82
N PRO A 63 -24.38 2.73 -1.31
CA PRO A 63 -23.54 2.06 -0.31
C PRO A 63 -24.32 1.56 0.91
N GLY A 64 -25.47 2.18 1.20
CA GLY A 64 -26.38 1.77 2.28
C GLY A 64 -27.06 0.42 2.05
N PHE A 65 -27.25 -0.05 0.80
CA PHE A 65 -28.01 -1.28 0.54
C PHE A 65 -27.31 -2.55 1.06
N ALA A 66 -25.98 -2.61 0.97
CA ALA A 66 -25.20 -3.73 1.51
C ALA A 66 -25.26 -3.78 3.04
N VAL A 67 -25.19 -2.61 3.68
CA VAL A 67 -25.32 -2.48 5.14
C VAL A 67 -26.72 -2.88 5.58
N VAL A 68 -27.77 -2.39 4.90
CA VAL A 68 -29.17 -2.70 5.22
C VAL A 68 -29.45 -4.20 5.06
N THR A 69 -29.00 -4.83 3.96
CA THR A 69 -29.22 -6.26 3.75
C THR A 69 -28.43 -7.12 4.74
N GLY A 70 -27.16 -6.80 5.00
CA GLY A 70 -26.36 -7.49 6.02
C GLY A 70 -26.98 -7.37 7.42
N LEU A 71 -27.42 -6.17 7.79
CA LEU A 71 -28.09 -5.91 9.07
C LEU A 71 -29.42 -6.68 9.19
N THR A 72 -30.19 -6.79 8.10
CA THR A 72 -31.44 -7.55 8.07
C THR A 72 -31.20 -9.04 8.35
N TYR A 73 -30.18 -9.66 7.73
CA TYR A 73 -29.85 -11.06 7.99
C TYR A 73 -29.35 -11.30 9.42
N CYS A 74 -28.55 -10.37 9.97
CA CYS A 74 -28.11 -10.45 11.37
C CYS A 74 -29.29 -10.34 12.35
N LEU A 75 -30.20 -9.39 12.13
CA LEU A 75 -31.39 -9.22 12.97
C LEU A 75 -32.33 -10.43 12.90
N CYS A 76 -32.55 -11.00 11.70
CA CYS A 76 -33.29 -12.26 11.56
C CYS A 76 -32.65 -13.41 12.33
N GLY A 77 -31.31 -13.55 12.28
CA GLY A 77 -30.57 -14.56 13.04
C GLY A 77 -30.75 -14.40 14.55
N ILE A 78 -30.63 -13.18 15.06
CA ILE A 78 -30.83 -12.87 16.48
C ILE A 78 -32.28 -13.17 16.90
N PHE A 79 -33.27 -12.76 16.11
CA PHE A 79 -34.68 -13.00 16.42
C PHE A 79 -35.00 -14.49 16.50
N MET A 80 -34.50 -15.30 15.56
CA MET A 80 -34.67 -16.76 15.58
C MET A 80 -34.00 -17.41 16.80
N PHE A 81 -32.83 -16.92 17.21
CA PHE A 81 -32.14 -17.39 18.41
C PHE A 81 -32.91 -17.06 19.70
N VAL A 82 -33.45 -15.85 19.81
CA VAL A 82 -34.28 -15.43 20.96
C VAL A 82 -35.57 -16.25 21.01
N ALA A 83 -36.25 -16.46 19.87
CA ALA A 83 -37.44 -17.30 19.80
C ALA A 83 -37.16 -18.75 20.24
N ALA A 84 -36.05 -19.33 19.78
CA ALA A 84 -35.64 -20.68 20.18
C ALA A 84 -35.35 -20.78 21.68
N THR A 85 -34.71 -19.74 22.25
CA THR A 85 -34.39 -19.69 23.69
C THR A 85 -35.65 -19.53 24.54
N ALA A 86 -36.60 -18.70 24.11
CA ALA A 86 -37.89 -18.53 24.78
C ALA A 86 -38.69 -19.85 24.83
N VAL A 87 -38.73 -20.58 23.71
CA VAL A 87 -39.35 -21.92 23.65
C VAL A 87 -38.61 -22.91 24.56
N SER A 88 -37.27 -22.88 24.59
CA SER A 88 -36.46 -23.74 25.46
C SER A 88 -36.66 -23.46 26.96
N MET A 89 -36.96 -22.22 27.33
CA MET A 89 -37.22 -21.82 28.72
C MET A 89 -38.65 -22.11 29.17
N GLY A 90 -39.47 -22.77 28.34
CA GLY A 90 -40.83 -23.15 28.71
C GLY A 90 -41.78 -21.96 28.79
N PHE A 91 -41.49 -20.83 28.13
CA PHE A 91 -42.48 -19.79 27.90
C PHE A 91 -43.52 -20.30 26.90
N SER A 92 -44.48 -21.09 27.39
CA SER A 92 -45.71 -21.36 26.68
C SER A 92 -46.45 -20.03 26.50
N LEU A 93 -46.69 -19.63 25.25
CA LEU A 93 -47.59 -18.53 24.89
C LEU A 93 -49.06 -18.90 25.08
N ASP A 94 -49.36 -19.76 26.06
CA ASP A 94 -50.73 -20.13 26.43
C ASP A 94 -51.25 -19.07 27.40
N ASN A 95 -51.87 -18.08 26.78
CA ASN A 95 -52.72 -17.12 27.43
C ASN A 95 -54.08 -17.81 27.68
N GLU A 96 -54.37 -18.26 28.90
CA GLU A 96 -55.70 -18.12 29.51
C GLU A 96 -55.70 -18.55 30.99
N GLY A 97 -56.24 -17.68 31.83
CA GLY A 97 -56.16 -17.78 33.28
C GLY A 97 -57.09 -18.82 33.91
N LYS A 98 -56.65 -19.32 35.06
CA LYS A 98 -57.46 -19.62 36.26
C LYS A 98 -56.51 -20.01 37.38
N GLY A 99 -56.53 -19.24 38.45
CA GLY A 99 -55.58 -19.35 39.55
C GLY A 99 -55.76 -20.58 40.43
N LYS A 100 -54.75 -20.80 41.28
CA LYS A 100 -54.90 -21.29 42.66
C LYS A 100 -53.65 -20.91 43.46
N PRO A 101 -53.79 -20.47 44.73
CA PRO A 101 -52.67 -20.09 45.57
C PRO A 101 -52.16 -21.30 46.35
N VAL A 102 -50.85 -21.55 46.38
CA VAL A 102 -50.26 -22.50 47.35
C VAL A 102 -48.92 -21.99 47.87
N ALA A 103 -48.92 -21.86 49.20
CA ALA A 103 -47.90 -22.04 50.23
C ALA A 103 -46.52 -21.36 50.12
N LYS A 104 -46.31 -20.49 51.11
CA LYS A 104 -45.02 -20.13 51.71
C LYS A 104 -44.17 -21.37 52.04
N GLN A 105 -42.89 -21.30 51.71
CA GLN A 105 -41.85 -22.11 52.34
C GLN A 105 -40.65 -21.22 52.64
N ASP A 106 -40.23 -21.25 53.90
CA ASP A 106 -39.22 -20.38 54.50
C ASP A 106 -37.78 -20.90 54.29
N ALA A 107 -36.85 -19.93 54.16
CA ALA A 107 -35.42 -19.94 54.48
C ALA A 107 -34.45 -20.75 53.56
N PRO A 108 -33.12 -20.48 53.56
CA PRO A 108 -32.34 -19.52 54.36
C PRO A 108 -31.46 -18.53 53.56
N ALA A 109 -31.00 -17.50 54.26
CA ALA A 109 -30.07 -16.47 53.78
C ALA A 109 -28.64 -16.99 53.54
N PRO A 110 -27.91 -16.42 52.57
CA PRO A 110 -26.46 -16.40 52.60
C PRO A 110 -25.91 -14.98 52.82
N GLU A 111 -25.13 -14.91 53.90
CA GLU A 111 -23.90 -14.16 54.16
C GLU A 111 -23.53 -12.93 53.31
N ARG A 112 -23.34 -11.83 54.06
CA ARG A 112 -22.62 -10.61 53.68
C ARG A 112 -21.12 -10.89 53.43
N PRO A 113 -20.50 -10.19 52.48
CA PRO A 113 -19.15 -9.67 52.65
C PRO A 113 -19.21 -8.18 52.99
N GLY A 114 -18.52 -7.82 54.08
CA GLY A 114 -18.25 -6.44 54.50
C GLY A 114 -17.19 -5.73 53.65
N PRO A 115 -16.85 -4.48 54.00
CA PRO A 115 -16.65 -3.40 53.03
C PRO A 115 -15.19 -3.13 52.68
N ALA A 116 -14.96 -2.67 51.44
CA ALA A 116 -13.78 -1.87 51.09
C ALA A 116 -14.26 -0.50 50.57
N ALA A 117 -13.80 0.54 51.26
CA ALA A 117 -14.13 1.94 51.06
C ALA A 117 -13.34 2.55 49.87
N PRO A 118 -13.70 3.77 49.42
CA PRO A 118 -13.54 4.23 48.04
C PRO A 118 -12.28 5.09 47.83
N ALA A 119 -11.89 5.24 46.57
CA ALA A 119 -11.06 6.35 46.12
C ALA A 119 -11.83 7.16 45.07
N ASP A 120 -12.09 8.39 45.45
CA ASP A 120 -12.60 9.52 44.68
C ASP A 120 -11.98 9.64 43.28
N ARG A 121 -12.80 9.99 42.30
CA ARG A 121 -12.63 11.25 41.55
C ARG A 121 -13.88 11.64 40.77
N ASN A 122 -14.42 12.75 41.23
CA ASN A 122 -15.51 13.54 40.69
C ASN A 122 -15.15 14.23 39.36
N GLY A 123 -16.20 14.48 38.58
CA GLY A 123 -16.39 15.68 37.76
C GLY A 123 -16.51 15.40 36.26
N ALA A 124 -17.55 15.81 35.54
CA ALA A 124 -18.80 16.48 35.89
C ALA A 124 -19.74 16.31 34.68
N ASP A 125 -20.86 15.62 34.87
CA ASP A 125 -21.98 15.62 33.94
C ASP A 125 -22.88 16.81 34.28
N ALA A 126 -23.03 17.74 33.34
CA ALA A 126 -23.97 18.85 33.46
C ALA A 126 -25.35 18.41 32.94
N GLU A 127 -26.16 17.86 33.86
CA GLU A 127 -27.62 17.83 33.71
C GLU A 127 -28.15 19.26 33.74
N ASN A 128 -28.69 19.74 32.61
CA ASN A 128 -29.47 20.96 32.57
C ASN A 128 -30.90 20.65 33.02
N GLY A 129 -31.19 21.04 34.26
CA GLY A 129 -32.51 21.00 34.87
C GLY A 129 -33.52 21.88 34.12
N ARG A 130 -34.69 21.30 33.88
CA ARG A 130 -35.93 22.03 33.57
C ARG A 130 -36.46 22.65 34.85
N ASP A 131 -36.20 23.93 35.05
CA ASP A 131 -36.97 24.73 35.99
C ASP A 131 -38.23 25.26 35.30
N GLN A 132 -39.37 24.68 35.70
CA GLN A 132 -40.69 25.28 35.54
C GLN A 132 -40.79 26.45 36.53
N VAL A 133 -40.66 27.68 36.04
CA VAL A 133 -41.00 28.88 36.82
C VAL A 133 -42.30 29.46 36.29
N GLY A 134 -43.33 29.25 37.10
CA GLY A 134 -44.42 30.18 37.42
C GLY A 134 -44.70 31.32 36.45
N GLU A 135 -45.79 31.13 35.72
CA GLU A 135 -46.64 32.14 35.14
C GLU A 135 -47.14 33.10 36.25
N GLN A 136 -46.53 34.28 36.34
CA GLN A 136 -47.07 35.43 37.09
C GLN A 136 -47.37 36.56 36.10
N ALA A 137 -48.66 36.70 35.80
CA ALA A 137 -49.23 37.80 35.06
C ALA A 137 -49.02 39.12 35.83
N MET A 138 -48.15 39.98 35.31
CA MET A 138 -48.08 41.38 35.69
C MET A 138 -48.86 42.22 34.68
N PRO A 139 -49.75 43.13 35.13
CA PRO A 139 -50.57 43.95 34.26
C PRO A 139 -49.73 45.00 33.51
N SER A 140 -50.00 45.08 32.21
CA SER A 140 -49.38 46.02 31.27
C SER A 140 -49.65 47.48 31.66
N PRO A 141 -48.61 48.33 31.80
CA PRO A 141 -48.80 49.76 31.73
C PRO A 141 -49.03 50.16 30.27
N LEU A 142 -50.22 50.70 30.01
CA LEU A 142 -50.55 51.48 28.82
C LEU A 142 -49.51 52.59 28.64
N PHE A 143 -48.59 52.42 27.69
CA PHE A 143 -47.76 53.50 27.19
C PHE A 143 -48.37 54.06 25.89
N PRO A 144 -48.20 55.37 25.63
CA PRO A 144 -48.85 56.07 24.53
C PRO A 144 -48.26 55.67 23.17
N GLN A 145 -49.14 55.64 22.17
CA GLN A 145 -48.84 55.46 20.75
C GLN A 145 -47.78 56.46 20.26
N PHE A 146 -46.65 55.92 19.79
CA PHE A 146 -45.74 56.57 18.86
C PHE A 146 -45.82 55.77 17.54
N ASP A 147 -46.81 56.08 16.71
CA ASP A 147 -47.10 55.39 15.45
C ASP A 147 -46.33 55.97 14.23
N GLU A 148 -45.06 56.40 14.40
CA GLU A 148 -44.28 57.00 13.29
C GLU A 148 -42.85 56.44 13.08
N GLU A 149 -42.41 55.42 13.83
CA GLU A 149 -41.06 54.83 13.66
C GLU A 149 -41.02 53.45 12.96
N GLU A 150 -42.16 52.95 12.47
CA GLU A 150 -42.29 51.55 11.99
C GLU A 150 -41.83 51.33 10.53
N GLU A 151 -41.62 52.38 9.73
CA GLU A 151 -41.21 52.22 8.32
C GLU A 151 -39.68 52.11 8.09
N ALA A 152 -38.85 52.39 9.09
CA ALA A 152 -37.38 52.34 8.96
C ALA A 152 -36.74 51.00 9.38
N ALA A 153 -37.44 50.16 10.15
CA ALA A 153 -36.93 48.89 10.67
C ALA A 153 -36.67 47.78 9.60
N PRO A 154 -37.49 47.59 8.54
CA PRO A 154 -37.29 46.47 7.61
C PRO A 154 -36.08 46.65 6.67
N GLN A 155 -35.62 47.89 6.43
CA GLN A 155 -34.50 48.16 5.53
C GLN A 155 -33.14 47.78 6.16
N LEU A 156 -32.99 48.02 7.47
CA LEU A 156 -31.77 47.67 8.21
C LEU A 156 -31.54 46.16 8.24
N ASP A 157 -32.61 45.36 8.39
CA ASP A 157 -32.54 43.89 8.41
C ASP A 157 -32.15 43.29 7.05
N GLU A 158 -32.64 43.88 5.95
CA GLU A 158 -32.27 43.41 4.61
C GLU A 158 -30.79 43.68 4.30
N GLU A 159 -30.27 44.84 4.70
CA GLU A 159 -28.85 45.16 4.53
C GLU A 159 -27.95 44.21 5.34
N GLN A 160 -28.32 43.92 6.59
CA GLN A 160 -27.60 42.96 7.44
C GLN A 160 -27.60 41.55 6.82
N ARG A 161 -28.73 41.09 6.27
CA ARG A 161 -28.81 39.79 5.59
C ARG A 161 -27.92 39.73 4.34
N ARG A 162 -27.88 40.81 3.54
CA ARG A 162 -26.98 40.91 2.38
C ARG A 162 -25.51 40.90 2.80
N GLN A 163 -25.15 41.60 3.88
CA GLN A 163 -23.80 41.60 4.43
C GLN A 163 -23.41 40.20 4.94
N GLN A 164 -24.27 39.52 5.70
CA GLN A 164 -24.03 38.16 6.16
C GLN A 164 -23.89 37.16 5.02
N GLN A 165 -24.71 37.26 3.97
CA GLN A 165 -24.59 36.41 2.79
C GLN A 165 -23.27 36.66 2.04
N ALA A 166 -22.86 37.93 1.90
CA ALA A 166 -21.59 38.29 1.28
C ALA A 166 -20.40 37.78 2.09
N GLU A 167 -20.47 37.84 3.43
CA GLU A 167 -19.45 37.31 4.34
C GLU A 167 -19.35 35.78 4.25
N GLN A 168 -20.49 35.07 4.25
CA GLN A 168 -20.52 33.62 4.07
C GLN A 168 -19.97 33.18 2.71
N GLU A 169 -20.29 33.90 1.64
CA GLU A 169 -19.77 33.61 0.32
C GLU A 169 -18.26 33.87 0.24
N ALA A 170 -17.79 34.98 0.84
CA ALA A 170 -16.36 35.28 0.94
C ALA A 170 -15.61 34.18 1.71
N ALA A 171 -16.15 33.73 2.85
CA ALA A 171 -15.59 32.64 3.63
C ALA A 171 -15.52 31.32 2.84
N ARG A 172 -16.56 30.98 2.06
CA ARG A 172 -16.56 29.79 1.20
C ARG A 172 -15.48 29.88 0.11
N ARG A 173 -15.36 31.02 -0.56
CA ARG A 173 -14.32 31.24 -1.58
C ARG A 173 -12.91 31.15 -1.00
N GLU A 174 -12.71 31.67 0.20
CA GLU A 174 -11.44 31.54 0.90
C GLU A 174 -11.15 30.09 1.29
N GLN A 175 -12.13 29.35 1.82
CA GLN A 175 -11.98 27.93 2.13
C GLN A 175 -11.68 27.09 0.88
N GLU A 176 -12.36 27.35 -0.24
CA GLU A 176 -12.09 26.70 -1.53
C GLU A 176 -10.66 27.01 -2.01
N ARG A 177 -10.18 28.26 -1.87
CA ARG A 177 -8.79 28.62 -2.20
C ARG A 177 -7.80 27.84 -1.32
N MET A 178 -8.03 27.80 -0.01
CA MET A 178 -7.16 27.08 0.93
C MET A 178 -7.12 25.57 0.63
N ASN A 179 -8.25 24.96 0.28
CA ASN A 179 -8.31 23.55 -0.11
C ASN A 179 -7.54 23.29 -1.41
N ARG A 180 -7.71 24.14 -2.43
CA ARG A 180 -6.95 24.03 -3.69
C ARG A 180 -5.44 24.19 -3.47
N GLU A 181 -5.02 25.17 -2.68
CA GLU A 181 -3.62 25.36 -2.33
C GLU A 181 -3.05 24.16 -1.56
N ALA A 182 -3.84 23.53 -0.69
CA ALA A 182 -3.44 22.33 0.03
C ALA A 182 -3.29 21.12 -0.91
N GLU A 183 -4.24 20.90 -1.82
CA GLU A 183 -4.18 19.84 -2.84
C GLU A 183 -2.96 20.00 -3.75
N ASP A 184 -2.71 21.23 -4.25
CA ASP A 184 -1.56 21.52 -5.11
C ASP A 184 -0.23 21.28 -4.38
N ARG A 185 -0.12 21.66 -3.11
CA ARG A 185 1.06 21.37 -2.28
C ARG A 185 1.27 19.88 -2.10
N THR A 186 0.21 19.12 -1.81
CA THR A 186 0.30 17.66 -1.69
C THR A 186 0.75 17.02 -3.00
N ARG A 187 0.22 17.47 -4.14
CA ARG A 187 0.62 16.99 -5.46
C ARG A 187 2.09 17.29 -5.77
N GLN A 188 2.55 18.50 -5.49
CA GLN A 188 3.97 18.87 -5.67
C GLN A 188 4.89 18.00 -4.81
N GLN A 189 4.54 17.79 -3.55
CA GLN A 189 5.29 16.91 -2.65
C GLN A 189 5.35 15.46 -3.16
N GLN A 190 4.24 14.94 -3.69
CA GLN A 190 4.20 13.60 -4.29
C GLN A 190 5.06 13.52 -5.56
N GLU A 191 5.03 14.53 -6.43
CA GLU A 191 5.85 14.59 -7.64
C GLU A 191 7.35 14.70 -7.31
N GLU A 192 7.72 15.47 -6.30
CA GLU A 192 9.10 15.56 -5.79
C GLU A 192 9.56 14.24 -5.18
N ALA A 193 8.73 13.61 -4.34
CA ALA A 193 9.02 12.29 -3.78
C ALA A 193 9.17 11.22 -4.87
N ARG A 194 8.32 11.26 -5.91
CA ARG A 194 8.42 10.38 -7.08
C ARG A 194 9.75 10.61 -7.81
N LYS A 195 10.11 11.87 -8.10
CA LYS A 195 11.39 12.19 -8.76
C LYS A 195 12.59 11.75 -7.93
N ALA A 196 12.54 11.95 -6.61
CA ALA A 196 13.59 11.51 -5.69
C ALA A 196 13.76 9.98 -5.72
N ALA A 197 12.66 9.22 -5.63
CA ALA A 197 12.68 7.76 -5.68
C ALA A 197 13.15 7.18 -7.03
N LEU A 198 12.98 7.93 -8.13
CA LEU A 198 13.44 7.53 -9.47
C LEU A 198 14.90 7.92 -9.76
N THR A 199 15.50 8.76 -8.91
CA THR A 199 16.88 9.23 -9.05
C THR A 199 17.81 8.30 -8.30
N LEU A 200 18.65 7.57 -9.02
CA LEU A 200 19.60 6.65 -8.40
C LEU A 200 20.81 7.42 -7.84
N PRO A 201 21.23 7.14 -6.59
CA PRO A 201 22.50 7.66 -6.07
C PRO A 201 23.68 7.03 -6.82
N ALA A 202 24.88 7.59 -6.70
CA ALA A 202 26.09 6.90 -7.16
C ALA A 202 26.35 5.65 -6.29
N PRO A 203 26.87 4.54 -6.85
CA PRO A 203 27.22 3.37 -6.05
C PRO A 203 28.28 3.75 -5.01
N PRO A 204 28.08 3.45 -3.72
CA PRO A 204 29.04 3.78 -2.67
C PRO A 204 30.34 2.97 -2.81
N GLN A 205 30.27 1.79 -3.43
CA GLN A 205 31.40 0.93 -3.71
C GLN A 205 31.25 0.31 -5.12
N PRO A 206 32.27 0.41 -5.99
CA PRO A 206 32.26 -0.31 -7.25
C PRO A 206 32.36 -1.81 -6.99
N LEU A 207 31.61 -2.60 -7.76
CA LEU A 207 31.77 -4.05 -7.78
C LEU A 207 32.91 -4.43 -8.74
N SER A 208 33.55 -5.58 -8.51
CA SER A 208 34.45 -6.16 -9.49
C SER A 208 33.73 -6.32 -10.84
N GLN A 209 34.48 -6.23 -11.93
CA GLN A 209 33.93 -6.53 -13.24
C GLN A 209 33.72 -8.04 -13.35
N PHE A 210 32.51 -8.45 -13.72
CA PHE A 210 32.18 -9.86 -13.90
C PHE A 210 31.93 -10.16 -15.37
N ALA A 211 32.24 -11.38 -15.77
CA ALA A 211 31.74 -11.94 -17.02
C ALA A 211 30.96 -13.21 -16.70
N TYR A 212 29.85 -13.40 -17.40
CA TYR A 212 29.11 -14.64 -17.39
C TYR A 212 28.54 -14.89 -18.79
N VAL A 213 28.60 -16.14 -19.20
CA VAL A 213 28.07 -16.58 -20.49
C VAL A 213 26.56 -16.77 -20.37
N ASP A 214 25.77 -16.48 -21.40
CA ASP A 214 24.30 -16.61 -21.35
C ASP A 214 23.82 -17.98 -20.85
N ARG A 215 24.54 -19.05 -21.20
CA ARG A 215 24.25 -20.43 -20.74
C ARG A 215 24.42 -20.65 -19.23
N SER A 216 25.06 -19.74 -18.50
CA SER A 216 25.18 -19.80 -17.03
C SER A 216 24.03 -19.08 -16.32
N VAL A 217 23.13 -18.43 -17.06
CA VAL A 217 21.93 -17.79 -16.52
C VAL A 217 20.75 -18.75 -16.61
N GLN A 218 20.11 -19.03 -15.47
CA GLN A 218 18.97 -19.94 -15.37
C GLN A 218 17.72 -19.24 -14.82
N GLU A 219 16.53 -19.62 -15.28
CA GLU A 219 15.27 -19.15 -14.71
C GLU A 219 15.02 -19.83 -13.35
N SER A 220 14.69 -19.04 -12.34
CA SER A 220 14.20 -19.55 -11.06
C SER A 220 12.81 -20.17 -11.17
N LYS A 221 12.30 -20.72 -10.06
CA LYS A 221 10.86 -20.93 -9.91
C LYS A 221 10.13 -19.59 -10.06
N LEU A 222 9.04 -19.60 -10.82
CA LEU A 222 8.12 -18.47 -10.93
C LEU A 222 7.23 -18.40 -9.68
N LEU A 223 7.20 -17.24 -9.01
CA LEU A 223 6.39 -17.00 -7.82
C LEU A 223 5.10 -16.28 -8.21
N GLY A 224 3.93 -16.82 -7.83
CA GLY A 224 2.62 -16.29 -8.22
C GLY A 224 1.95 -17.08 -9.36
N LYS A 225 1.02 -16.44 -10.08
CA LYS A 225 0.22 -17.07 -11.15
C LYS A 225 0.75 -16.66 -12.52
N ALA A 226 1.05 -17.63 -13.37
CA ALA A 226 1.45 -17.40 -14.77
C ALA A 226 0.26 -16.98 -15.65
N LYS A 227 -0.23 -15.75 -15.48
CA LYS A 227 -1.40 -15.22 -16.21
C LYS A 227 -1.09 -13.80 -16.69
N GLY A 228 -1.50 -13.48 -17.92
CA GLY A 228 -1.28 -12.17 -18.54
C GLY A 228 -0.09 -12.15 -19.49
N GLU A 229 0.43 -10.96 -19.78
CA GLU A 229 1.57 -10.74 -20.66
C GLU A 229 2.87 -11.11 -19.95
N ARG A 230 3.77 -11.84 -20.64
CA ARG A 230 5.08 -12.22 -20.12
C ARG A 230 6.08 -11.09 -20.34
N PHE A 231 6.90 -10.81 -19.33
CA PHE A 231 8.03 -9.90 -19.45
C PHE A 231 9.35 -10.59 -19.08
N MET A 232 10.45 -10.00 -19.54
CA MET A 232 11.81 -10.35 -19.15
C MET A 232 12.69 -9.10 -19.19
N ASP A 233 13.55 -8.95 -18.20
CA ASP A 233 14.55 -7.90 -18.17
C ASP A 233 15.85 -8.43 -17.56
N ARG A 234 16.94 -8.28 -18.29
CA ARG A 234 18.27 -8.77 -17.91
C ARG A 234 19.23 -7.61 -17.80
N ALA A 235 20.16 -7.74 -16.86
CA ALA A 235 21.27 -6.84 -16.70
C ALA A 235 22.06 -6.76 -18.01
N PRO A 236 22.66 -5.61 -18.32
CA PRO A 236 23.72 -5.53 -19.32
C PRO A 236 24.85 -6.53 -19.01
N GLU A 237 25.68 -6.83 -20.00
CA GLU A 237 26.79 -7.78 -19.85
C GLU A 237 27.68 -7.42 -18.64
N GLY A 238 27.94 -8.42 -17.79
CA GLY A 238 28.71 -8.25 -16.56
C GLY A 238 27.98 -7.57 -15.40
N GLY A 239 26.74 -7.11 -15.62
CA GLY A 239 25.91 -6.50 -14.59
C GLY A 239 25.29 -7.51 -13.64
N VAL A 240 25.04 -7.08 -12.41
CA VAL A 240 24.30 -7.84 -11.38
C VAL A 240 23.19 -6.99 -10.80
N MET A 241 22.08 -7.60 -10.41
CA MET A 241 20.96 -6.90 -9.78
C MET A 241 21.30 -6.51 -8.34
N VAL A 242 21.17 -5.23 -8.03
CA VAL A 242 21.46 -4.65 -6.71
C VAL A 242 20.22 -4.08 -6.02
N GLY A 243 19.09 -4.00 -6.74
CA GLY A 243 17.86 -3.46 -6.21
C GLY A 243 16.73 -3.47 -7.22
N ALA A 244 15.62 -2.83 -6.88
CA ALA A 244 14.51 -2.58 -7.78
C ALA A 244 13.69 -1.37 -7.31
N ILE A 245 12.98 -0.75 -8.24
CA ILE A 245 11.92 0.21 -7.98
C ILE A 245 10.60 -0.53 -8.17
N PHE A 246 9.80 -0.62 -7.12
CA PHE A 246 8.46 -1.21 -7.17
C PHE A 246 7.42 -0.12 -7.36
N PHE A 247 6.49 -0.30 -8.29
CA PHE A 247 5.36 0.62 -8.49
C PHE A 247 4.13 0.06 -7.80
N ILE A 248 3.52 0.83 -6.91
CA ILE A 248 2.38 0.39 -6.10
C ILE A 248 1.08 0.90 -6.70
N GLY A 249 0.16 -0.02 -6.99
CA GLY A 249 -1.15 0.26 -7.58
C GLY A 249 -2.29 0.09 -6.58
N ASP A 250 -3.41 0.76 -6.83
CA ASP A 250 -4.57 0.71 -5.93
C ASP A 250 -5.40 -0.59 -6.04
N HIS A 251 -5.09 -1.43 -7.03
CA HIS A 251 -5.75 -2.72 -7.20
C HIS A 251 -5.49 -3.61 -5.99
N PHE A 252 -6.56 -4.17 -5.43
CA PHE A 252 -6.51 -5.11 -4.31
C PHE A 252 -5.75 -4.61 -3.07
N GLY A 253 -5.76 -3.30 -2.82
CA GLY A 253 -5.27 -2.72 -1.57
C GLY A 253 -3.75 -2.53 -1.53
N ASN A 254 -3.17 -1.84 -2.51
CA ASN A 254 -1.73 -1.56 -2.64
C ASN A 254 -0.90 -2.76 -3.15
N SER A 255 -1.40 -3.45 -4.19
CA SER A 255 -0.63 -4.50 -4.87
C SER A 255 0.54 -3.94 -5.69
N ILE A 256 1.48 -4.81 -6.05
CA ILE A 256 2.62 -4.45 -6.90
C ILE A 256 2.15 -4.34 -8.35
N ALA A 257 2.02 -3.11 -8.84
CA ALA A 257 1.58 -2.80 -10.20
C ALA A 257 2.66 -3.11 -11.25
N GLY A 258 3.92 -2.85 -10.89
CA GLY A 258 5.07 -3.05 -11.76
C GLY A 258 6.38 -3.04 -11.00
N ILE A 259 7.47 -3.34 -11.70
CA ILE A 259 8.83 -3.40 -11.17
C ILE A 259 9.83 -2.90 -12.22
N GLN A 260 10.84 -2.15 -11.79
CA GLN A 260 12.00 -1.79 -12.61
C GLN A 260 13.26 -2.24 -11.87
N PRO A 261 13.99 -3.25 -12.35
CA PRO A 261 15.20 -3.71 -11.67
C PRO A 261 16.31 -2.67 -11.78
N ILE A 262 17.19 -2.63 -10.77
CA ILE A 262 18.37 -1.79 -10.74
C ILE A 262 19.58 -2.71 -10.79
N TYR A 263 20.43 -2.51 -11.78
CA TYR A 263 21.65 -3.25 -12.00
C TYR A 263 22.86 -2.40 -11.62
N GLN A 264 23.93 -3.03 -11.15
CA GLN A 264 25.25 -2.42 -11.07
C GLN A 264 26.15 -3.03 -12.12
N VAL A 265 26.74 -2.19 -12.96
CA VAL A 265 27.71 -2.56 -14.00
C VAL A 265 28.98 -1.76 -13.70
N GLY A 266 29.98 -2.43 -13.11
CA GLY A 266 31.19 -1.78 -12.61
C GLY A 266 30.89 -0.72 -11.54
N ASP A 267 31.14 0.55 -11.89
CA ASP A 267 31.03 1.72 -11.01
C ASP A 267 29.71 2.50 -11.16
N LYS A 268 28.75 2.00 -11.95
CA LYS A 268 27.49 2.69 -12.24
C LYS A 268 26.28 1.83 -11.94
N TYR A 269 25.22 2.48 -11.47
CA TYR A 269 23.89 1.88 -11.52
C TYR A 269 23.23 2.13 -12.88
N VAL A 270 22.55 1.09 -13.36
CA VAL A 270 21.79 1.10 -14.62
C VAL A 270 20.37 0.65 -14.30
N LYS A 271 19.37 1.45 -14.69
CA LYS A 271 17.96 1.06 -14.59
C LYS A 271 17.62 0.10 -15.71
N GLY A 272 16.93 -0.98 -15.39
CA GLY A 272 16.33 -1.88 -16.35
C GLY A 272 15.03 -1.34 -16.97
N ALA A 273 14.35 -2.17 -17.74
CA ALA A 273 13.04 -1.85 -18.28
C ALA A 273 11.96 -1.86 -17.19
N ILE A 274 10.95 -0.97 -17.32
CA ILE A 274 9.75 -1.05 -16.49
C ILE A 274 8.94 -2.26 -16.95
N CYS A 275 8.69 -3.19 -16.03
CA CYS A 275 7.93 -4.41 -16.25
C CYS A 275 6.61 -4.33 -15.48
N GLY A 276 5.48 -4.29 -16.18
CA GLY A 276 4.16 -4.03 -15.59
C GLY A 276 3.74 -2.57 -15.72
N ASN A 277 2.87 -2.10 -14.82
CA ASN A 277 2.32 -0.74 -14.88
C ASN A 277 3.14 0.21 -13.99
N GLU A 278 3.59 1.33 -14.56
CA GLU A 278 4.17 2.44 -13.79
C GLU A 278 3.07 3.20 -13.04
N THR A 279 3.30 3.51 -11.77
CA THR A 279 2.39 4.32 -10.94
C THR A 279 3.11 5.53 -10.36
N ASP A 280 2.35 6.41 -9.72
CA ASP A 280 2.84 7.59 -9.01
C ASP A 280 3.46 7.29 -7.63
N ARG A 281 3.42 6.02 -7.19
CA ARG A 281 3.95 5.55 -5.89
C ARG A 281 5.12 4.59 -6.06
N PRO A 282 6.29 5.04 -6.58
CA PRO A 282 7.49 4.21 -6.63
C PRO A 282 8.10 4.03 -5.24
N VAL A 283 8.56 2.81 -4.95
CA VAL A 283 9.34 2.47 -3.76
C VAL A 283 10.66 1.85 -4.20
N GLN A 284 11.76 2.57 -3.98
CA GLN A 284 13.10 2.11 -4.31
C GLN A 284 13.67 1.25 -3.18
N LEU A 285 14.04 0.02 -3.50
CA LEU A 285 14.83 -0.86 -2.65
C LEU A 285 16.21 -1.05 -3.27
N LEU A 286 17.26 -0.73 -2.53
CA LEU A 286 18.65 -0.86 -2.96
C LEU A 286 19.45 -1.56 -1.87
N ALA A 287 20.38 -2.42 -2.28
CA ALA A 287 21.33 -3.02 -1.35
C ALA A 287 22.28 -1.97 -0.74
N GLU A 288 22.73 -2.23 0.47
CA GLU A 288 23.91 -1.58 1.08
C GLU A 288 25.17 -1.74 0.20
N ALA A 289 26.21 -0.97 0.52
CA ALA A 289 27.47 -0.96 -0.23
C ALA A 289 28.07 -2.37 -0.38
N GLY A 290 28.40 -2.76 -1.62
CA GLY A 290 28.93 -4.09 -1.95
C GLY A 290 27.89 -5.23 -1.87
N GLY A 291 26.64 -4.92 -1.54
CA GLY A 291 25.52 -5.85 -1.53
C GLY A 291 24.90 -6.04 -2.92
N VAL A 292 24.37 -7.24 -3.14
CA VAL A 292 23.59 -7.58 -4.34
C VAL A 292 22.31 -8.31 -3.93
N VAL A 293 21.35 -8.42 -4.85
CA VAL A 293 20.13 -9.20 -4.63
C VAL A 293 20.48 -10.69 -4.59
N ALA A 294 20.01 -11.38 -3.55
CA ALA A 294 20.22 -12.81 -3.30
C ALA A 294 18.93 -13.65 -3.46
N GLY A 295 17.77 -12.99 -3.55
CA GLY A 295 16.48 -13.64 -3.60
C GLY A 295 15.33 -12.67 -3.34
N MET A 296 14.12 -13.20 -3.19
CA MET A 296 12.95 -12.43 -2.78
C MET A 296 11.95 -13.29 -2.01
N LYS A 297 11.17 -12.63 -1.17
CA LYS A 297 9.87 -13.12 -0.69
C LYS A 297 8.78 -12.33 -1.39
N VAL A 298 7.68 -12.99 -1.72
CA VAL A 298 6.48 -12.35 -2.26
C VAL A 298 5.26 -12.92 -1.57
N ASN A 299 4.22 -12.11 -1.44
CA ASN A 299 2.88 -12.63 -1.19
C ASN A 299 2.07 -12.48 -2.47
N ALA A 300 1.48 -13.57 -2.92
CA ALA A 300 0.71 -13.59 -4.17
C ALA A 300 -0.65 -14.28 -3.96
N GLY A 301 -1.72 -13.58 -4.32
CA GLY A 301 -3.10 -14.06 -4.29
C GLY A 301 -3.71 -14.10 -5.69
N LEU A 302 -4.67 -13.20 -5.95
CA LEU A 302 -5.18 -12.98 -7.31
C LEU A 302 -4.16 -12.21 -8.15
N VAL A 303 -3.41 -11.32 -7.51
CA VAL A 303 -2.31 -10.51 -8.04
C VAL A 303 -1.11 -10.63 -7.08
N MET A 304 0.01 -9.98 -7.38
CA MET A 304 1.15 -9.83 -6.50
C MET A 304 0.85 -8.77 -5.43
N ASP A 305 0.59 -9.20 -4.20
CA ASP A 305 0.17 -8.31 -3.12
C ASP A 305 1.36 -7.56 -2.50
N SER A 306 2.48 -8.24 -2.27
CA SER A 306 3.72 -7.64 -1.78
C SER A 306 4.99 -8.37 -2.24
N ALA A 307 6.12 -7.68 -2.14
CA ALA A 307 7.45 -8.19 -2.39
C ALA A 307 8.46 -7.65 -1.37
N GLN A 308 9.46 -8.46 -1.04
CA GLN A 308 10.58 -8.11 -0.18
C GLN A 308 11.85 -8.70 -0.78
N LEU A 309 12.82 -7.85 -1.13
CA LEU A 309 14.11 -8.34 -1.64
C LEU A 309 14.99 -8.85 -0.49
N ALA A 310 15.68 -9.96 -0.75
CA ALA A 310 16.78 -10.44 0.06
C ALA A 310 18.08 -9.96 -0.56
N PHE A 311 18.99 -9.44 0.27
CA PHE A 311 20.29 -8.93 -0.13
C PHE A 311 21.39 -9.70 0.58
N GLY A 312 22.60 -9.65 0.04
CA GLY A 312 23.80 -10.13 0.72
C GLY A 312 25.06 -9.57 0.08
N PRO A 313 26.18 -9.51 0.83
CA PRO A 313 27.45 -9.01 0.30
C PRO A 313 28.01 -9.97 -0.74
N LEU A 314 28.48 -9.42 -1.86
CA LEU A 314 29.15 -10.19 -2.91
C LEU A 314 30.65 -10.33 -2.58
N LYS A 315 31.11 -11.56 -2.38
CA LYS A 315 32.53 -11.89 -2.12
C LYS A 315 33.10 -12.67 -3.30
N GLY A 316 33.84 -11.97 -4.16
CA GLY A 316 34.28 -12.51 -5.44
C GLY A 316 33.05 -12.81 -6.31
N THR A 317 32.83 -14.08 -6.64
CA THR A 317 31.74 -14.50 -7.54
C THR A 317 30.54 -15.12 -6.81
N LYS A 318 30.47 -15.04 -5.48
CA LYS A 318 29.41 -15.63 -4.65
C LYS A 318 28.91 -14.68 -3.59
N ILE A 319 27.62 -14.75 -3.29
CA ILE A 319 27.01 -14.07 -2.16
C ILE A 319 27.29 -14.87 -0.89
N ASP A 320 27.63 -14.20 0.20
CA ASP A 320 27.74 -14.83 1.52
C ASP A 320 26.34 -14.92 2.18
N PRO A 321 25.69 -16.10 2.21
CA PRO A 321 24.33 -16.22 2.75
C PRO A 321 24.26 -15.98 4.25
N LYS A 322 25.38 -16.06 4.98
CA LYS A 322 25.42 -15.82 6.44
C LYS A 322 25.29 -14.35 6.79
N GLN A 323 25.57 -13.47 5.83
CA GLN A 323 25.47 -12.02 5.95
C GLN A 323 24.27 -11.48 5.15
N GLY A 324 23.33 -12.35 4.80
CA GLY A 324 22.12 -11.94 4.12
C GLY A 324 21.17 -11.18 5.04
N TYR A 325 20.45 -10.20 4.48
CA TYR A 325 19.40 -9.45 5.16
C TYR A 325 18.21 -9.23 4.23
N PHE A 326 17.08 -8.85 4.81
CA PHE A 326 15.88 -8.51 4.05
C PHE A 326 15.69 -6.98 4.01
N GLY A 327 15.31 -6.47 2.85
CA GLY A 327 14.87 -5.08 2.71
C GLY A 327 13.49 -4.85 3.33
N GLN A 328 12.97 -3.64 3.15
CA GLN A 328 11.59 -3.31 3.49
C GLN A 328 10.61 -4.14 2.63
N THR A 329 9.55 -4.66 3.24
CA THR A 329 8.42 -5.24 2.50
C THR A 329 7.63 -4.12 1.84
N VAL A 330 7.36 -4.28 0.55
CA VAL A 330 6.63 -3.32 -0.27
C VAL A 330 5.33 -3.95 -0.73
N GLY A 331 4.23 -3.21 -0.68
CA GLY A 331 2.88 -3.67 -1.01
C GLY A 331 2.02 -3.94 0.22
N SER A 332 1.09 -4.88 0.13
CA SER A 332 0.13 -5.22 1.19
C SER A 332 0.34 -6.60 1.80
N ASP A 333 -0.27 -6.84 2.97
CA ASP A 333 -0.17 -8.12 3.70
C ASP A 333 -1.09 -9.22 3.13
N GLY A 334 -1.71 -9.00 1.97
CA GLY A 334 -2.56 -9.99 1.30
C GLY A 334 -1.78 -11.16 0.70
N GLY A 335 -2.50 -12.12 0.10
CA GLY A 335 -1.90 -13.21 -0.68
C GLY A 335 -1.33 -14.37 0.14
N SER A 336 -0.79 -15.38 -0.54
CA SER A 336 -0.06 -16.49 0.09
C SER A 336 1.45 -16.27 -0.03
N PRO A 337 2.22 -16.47 1.05
CA PRO A 337 3.66 -16.26 1.04
C PRO A 337 4.35 -17.28 0.14
N ASN A 338 5.32 -16.81 -0.63
CA ASN A 338 6.22 -17.60 -1.46
C ASN A 338 7.61 -16.98 -1.41
N ASP A 339 8.64 -17.79 -1.43
CA ASP A 339 10.02 -17.31 -1.38
C ASP A 339 10.91 -18.02 -2.40
N PHE A 340 11.97 -17.32 -2.79
CA PHE A 340 13.03 -17.83 -3.64
C PHE A 340 14.37 -17.23 -3.19
N TYR A 341 15.37 -18.10 -3.04
CA TYR A 341 16.76 -17.70 -2.78
C TYR A 341 17.67 -18.38 -3.78
N ALA A 342 18.68 -17.65 -4.24
CA ALA A 342 19.62 -18.11 -5.25
C ALA A 342 20.80 -18.92 -4.69
N GLU A 343 20.71 -19.43 -3.46
CA GLU A 343 21.72 -20.32 -2.86
C GLU A 343 23.17 -19.80 -2.93
N GLY A 344 23.37 -18.49 -2.77
CA GLY A 344 24.69 -17.85 -2.86
C GLY A 344 25.10 -17.41 -4.27
N HIS A 345 24.22 -17.58 -5.27
CA HIS A 345 24.40 -17.05 -6.62
C HIS A 345 23.82 -15.64 -6.77
N ALA A 346 24.43 -14.84 -7.65
CA ALA A 346 23.94 -13.51 -7.98
C ALA A 346 22.77 -13.56 -8.98
N ILE A 347 21.96 -12.50 -8.99
CA ILE A 347 20.81 -12.35 -9.88
C ILE A 347 21.19 -11.47 -11.08
N ALA A 348 20.98 -11.96 -12.30
CA ALA A 348 21.18 -11.24 -13.56
C ALA A 348 19.93 -10.47 -14.01
N GLY A 349 18.76 -10.67 -13.40
CA GLY A 349 17.54 -10.01 -13.87
C GLY A 349 16.28 -10.68 -13.37
N ILE A 350 15.17 -10.29 -13.97
CA ILE A 350 13.83 -10.71 -13.59
C ILE A 350 13.03 -11.16 -14.82
N PHE A 351 12.01 -11.97 -14.57
CA PHE A 351 10.99 -12.32 -15.55
C PHE A 351 9.67 -12.55 -14.83
N GLY A 352 8.55 -12.55 -15.54
CA GLY A 352 7.26 -12.76 -14.89
C GLY A 352 6.08 -12.56 -15.81
N THR A 353 4.92 -12.37 -15.22
CA THR A 353 3.70 -12.00 -15.94
C THR A 353 2.96 -10.86 -15.26
N TYR A 354 2.25 -10.05 -16.04
CA TYR A 354 1.40 -8.97 -15.55
C TYR A 354 0.11 -8.87 -16.38
N GLU A 355 -0.94 -8.30 -15.78
CA GLU A 355 -2.12 -7.88 -16.53
C GLU A 355 -2.10 -6.36 -16.71
N THR A 356 -2.21 -5.90 -17.95
CA THR A 356 -2.32 -4.48 -18.29
C THR A 356 -3.44 -3.82 -17.47
N ASP A 357 -3.16 -2.62 -16.97
CA ASP A 357 -4.05 -1.85 -16.08
C ASP A 357 -4.35 -2.49 -14.71
N LYS A 358 -3.73 -3.64 -14.39
CA LYS A 358 -3.83 -4.25 -13.06
C LYS A 358 -2.46 -4.27 -12.40
N SER A 359 -1.90 -5.46 -12.22
CA SER A 359 -0.75 -5.69 -11.36
C SER A 359 0.12 -6.82 -11.91
N LEU A 360 1.32 -6.94 -11.34
CA LEU A 360 2.12 -8.14 -11.51
C LEU A 360 1.31 -9.35 -11.03
N MET A 361 1.37 -10.43 -11.80
CA MET A 361 0.69 -11.70 -11.51
C MET A 361 1.69 -12.74 -11.03
N SER A 362 2.91 -12.67 -11.56
CA SER A 362 4.02 -13.50 -11.12
C SER A 362 5.38 -12.85 -11.35
N LEU A 363 6.37 -13.31 -10.59
CA LEU A 363 7.74 -12.81 -10.64
C LEU A 363 8.74 -13.95 -10.39
N GLY A 364 9.80 -13.98 -11.18
CA GLY A 364 10.93 -14.89 -11.09
C GLY A 364 12.23 -14.15 -11.36
N MET A 365 13.35 -14.82 -11.15
CA MET A 365 14.69 -14.26 -11.24
C MET A 365 15.58 -15.07 -12.20
N TYR A 366 16.45 -14.37 -12.92
CA TYR A 366 17.53 -14.97 -13.67
C TYR A 366 18.75 -15.16 -12.76
N VAL A 367 19.13 -16.40 -12.47
CA VAL A 367 20.22 -16.75 -11.54
C VAL A 367 21.52 -17.02 -12.31
N ILE A 368 22.62 -16.39 -11.89
CA ILE A 368 23.95 -16.58 -12.47
C ILE A 368 24.63 -17.77 -11.77
N THR A 369 24.48 -18.96 -12.33
CA THR A 369 25.05 -20.20 -11.78
C THR A 369 26.58 -20.27 -11.87
N ARG A 370 27.16 -19.60 -12.87
CA ARG A 370 28.60 -19.46 -13.05
C ARG A 370 28.95 -18.04 -13.42
N MET A 371 29.64 -17.38 -12.51
CA MET A 371 30.20 -16.05 -12.68
C MET A 371 31.72 -16.17 -12.61
N GLN A 372 32.41 -15.43 -13.46
CA GLN A 372 33.86 -15.29 -13.42
C GLN A 372 34.16 -13.82 -13.16
N GLU A 373 35.09 -13.57 -12.24
CA GLU A 373 35.68 -12.26 -12.13
C GLU A 373 36.47 -12.03 -13.42
N SER A 374 36.05 -11.04 -14.19
CA SER A 374 36.84 -10.63 -15.34
C SER A 374 38.13 -10.09 -14.77
N ALA A 375 39.27 -10.58 -15.27
CA ALA A 375 40.50 -9.82 -15.09
C ALA A 375 40.16 -8.40 -15.51
N PRO A 376 40.49 -7.37 -14.70
CA PRO A 376 40.19 -5.99 -15.03
C PRO A 376 40.62 -5.81 -16.47
N ALA A 377 39.66 -5.48 -17.36
CA ALA A 377 39.92 -5.38 -18.79
C ALA A 377 41.25 -4.66 -18.91
N PRO A 378 42.28 -5.29 -19.53
CA PRO A 378 43.65 -4.83 -19.40
C PRO A 378 43.59 -3.35 -19.69
N THR A 379 43.80 -2.53 -18.64
CA THR A 379 43.56 -1.09 -18.73
C THR A 379 44.39 -0.71 -19.92
N SER A 380 43.75 -0.49 -21.07
CA SER A 380 44.46 -0.44 -22.34
C SER A 380 45.24 0.83 -22.18
N GLU A 381 46.51 0.72 -21.74
CA GLU A 381 47.21 1.84 -21.16
C GLU A 381 47.10 2.92 -22.19
N PRO A 382 46.35 4.01 -21.93
CA PRO A 382 45.81 4.76 -23.05
C PRO A 382 46.95 5.17 -23.96
N GLU A 383 46.90 4.62 -25.18
CA GLU A 383 48.08 4.51 -26.02
C GLU A 383 48.52 5.94 -26.32
N MET A 384 49.82 6.21 -26.17
CA MET A 384 50.36 7.52 -26.51
C MET A 384 50.04 7.80 -27.98
N ARG A 385 49.18 8.80 -28.20
CA ARG A 385 48.72 9.20 -29.54
C ARG A 385 49.16 10.63 -29.78
N THR A 386 49.46 10.94 -31.04
CA THR A 386 49.69 12.32 -31.46
C THR A 386 48.36 13.00 -31.77
N TYR A 387 47.97 13.95 -30.93
CA TYR A 387 46.81 14.83 -31.13
C TYR A 387 47.22 16.03 -31.95
N THR A 388 46.47 16.33 -33.01
CA THR A 388 46.70 17.44 -33.92
C THR A 388 45.66 18.54 -33.69
N SER A 389 46.05 19.81 -33.72
CA SER A 389 45.12 20.93 -33.65
C SER A 389 44.25 21.03 -34.91
N ALA A 390 43.10 21.70 -34.80
CA ALA A 390 42.15 21.87 -35.90
C ALA A 390 42.77 22.60 -37.13
N ASP A 391 43.74 23.48 -36.90
CA ASP A 391 44.50 24.18 -37.95
C ASP A 391 45.73 23.43 -38.45
N GLY A 392 46.03 22.25 -37.87
CA GLY A 392 47.19 21.42 -38.21
C GLY A 392 48.54 21.98 -37.77
N LYS A 393 48.61 23.14 -37.09
CA LYS A 393 49.87 23.79 -36.73
C LYS A 393 50.53 23.22 -35.49
N PHE A 394 49.76 22.61 -34.60
CA PHE A 394 50.24 22.07 -33.34
C PHE A 394 49.96 20.58 -33.27
N GLN A 395 50.96 19.82 -32.84
CA GLN A 395 50.86 18.40 -32.56
C GLN A 395 51.41 18.12 -31.16
N VAL A 396 50.72 17.26 -30.41
CA VAL A 396 51.10 16.85 -29.06
C VAL A 396 50.98 15.35 -28.94
N GLU A 397 52.08 14.69 -28.58
CA GLU A 397 52.08 13.29 -28.18
C GLU A 397 51.62 13.20 -26.72
N ALA A 398 50.41 12.65 -26.51
CA ALA A 398 49.80 12.56 -25.19
C ALA A 398 48.90 11.33 -25.06
N LYS A 399 48.54 11.03 -23.82
CA LYS A 399 47.59 10.01 -23.39
C LYS A 399 46.27 10.68 -23.05
N LEU A 400 45.16 10.22 -23.62
CA LEU A 400 43.82 10.73 -23.25
C LEU A 400 43.47 10.22 -21.85
N LEU A 401 43.23 11.16 -20.92
CA LEU A 401 42.83 10.81 -19.56
C LEU A 401 41.31 10.78 -19.42
N LYS A 402 40.65 11.86 -19.83
CA LYS A 402 39.20 12.04 -19.65
C LYS A 402 38.66 13.10 -20.60
N VAL A 403 37.41 12.94 -21.02
CA VAL A 403 36.61 14.01 -21.63
C VAL A 403 35.75 14.66 -20.54
N ASN A 404 35.90 15.96 -20.37
CA ASN A 404 35.20 16.74 -19.37
C ASN A 404 33.81 17.17 -19.88
N ALA A 405 32.87 17.39 -18.96
CA ALA A 405 31.50 17.78 -19.31
C ALA A 405 31.40 19.18 -19.94
N ASP A 406 32.44 20.01 -19.81
CA ASP A 406 32.55 21.35 -20.40
C ASP A 406 33.00 21.33 -21.88
N GLY A 407 33.18 20.14 -22.46
CA GLY A 407 33.66 19.97 -23.84
C GLY A 407 35.17 20.10 -23.98
N THR A 408 35.94 20.09 -22.89
CA THR A 408 37.41 19.98 -22.91
C THR A 408 37.88 18.54 -22.73
N ILE A 409 39.11 18.24 -23.14
CA ILE A 409 39.76 16.97 -22.88
C ILE A 409 41.02 17.16 -22.04
N SER A 410 41.22 16.29 -21.06
CA SER A 410 42.46 16.18 -20.29
C SER A 410 43.41 15.21 -20.99
N LEU A 411 44.59 15.71 -21.37
CA LEU A 411 45.66 14.97 -22.03
C LEU A 411 46.90 14.94 -21.13
N LEU A 412 47.50 13.77 -20.91
CA LEU A 412 48.78 13.60 -20.22
C LEU A 412 49.90 13.49 -21.25
N LYS A 413 50.77 14.49 -21.33
CA LYS A 413 51.91 14.48 -22.24
C LYS A 413 52.96 13.44 -21.81
N LYS A 414 53.89 13.15 -22.72
CA LYS A 414 55.04 12.26 -22.50
C LYS A 414 55.95 12.69 -21.34
N ASP A 415 56.01 13.99 -21.03
CA ASP A 415 56.75 14.56 -19.91
C ASP A 415 56.00 14.42 -18.56
N GLY A 416 54.82 13.79 -18.55
CA GLY A 416 53.97 13.65 -17.38
C GLY A 416 53.14 14.90 -17.05
N LYS A 417 53.18 15.95 -17.89
CA LYS A 417 52.38 17.15 -17.68
C LYS A 417 50.97 16.96 -18.23
N GLU A 418 49.98 17.15 -17.37
CA GLU A 418 48.58 17.23 -17.80
C GLU A 418 48.29 18.59 -18.46
N ILE A 419 47.60 18.57 -19.60
CA ILE A 419 47.08 19.74 -20.29
C ILE A 419 45.59 19.55 -20.56
N SER A 420 44.82 20.64 -20.50
CA SER A 420 43.42 20.66 -20.92
C SER A 420 43.30 21.39 -22.25
N VAL A 421 42.63 20.77 -23.23
CA VAL A 421 42.45 21.31 -24.57
C VAL A 421 40.96 21.23 -24.95
N PRO A 422 40.34 22.30 -25.47
CA PRO A 422 38.98 22.24 -25.98
C PRO A 422 38.85 21.18 -27.08
N LEU A 423 37.81 20.34 -27.04
CA LEU A 423 37.59 19.30 -28.05
C LEU A 423 37.47 19.91 -29.46
N THR A 424 36.90 21.12 -29.57
CA THR A 424 36.77 21.87 -30.83
C THR A 424 38.11 22.33 -31.42
N SER A 425 39.17 22.41 -30.60
CA SER A 425 40.52 22.80 -31.04
C SER A 425 41.31 21.64 -31.63
N LEU A 426 40.79 20.42 -31.62
CA LEU A 426 41.44 19.24 -32.20
C LEU A 426 41.02 19.02 -33.66
N SER A 427 41.88 18.31 -34.40
CA SER A 427 41.61 17.83 -35.74
C SER A 427 40.32 16.98 -35.77
N GLU A 428 39.67 16.90 -36.93
CA GLU A 428 38.48 16.06 -37.08
C GLU A 428 38.74 14.59 -36.74
N ALA A 429 39.88 14.04 -37.19
CA ALA A 429 40.26 12.67 -36.90
C ALA A 429 40.43 12.39 -35.40
N ASP A 430 41.04 13.33 -34.65
CA ASP A 430 41.23 13.17 -33.21
C ASP A 430 39.92 13.38 -32.43
N ARG A 431 39.02 14.25 -32.91
CA ARG A 431 37.68 14.38 -32.34
C ARG A 431 36.88 13.08 -32.47
N THR A 432 36.91 12.45 -33.64
CA THR A 432 36.25 11.14 -33.87
C THR A 432 36.85 10.06 -32.98
N PHE A 433 38.18 10.03 -32.81
CA PHE A 433 38.83 9.10 -31.90
C PHE A 433 38.38 9.31 -30.46
N VAL A 434 38.40 10.55 -29.96
CA VAL A 434 37.95 10.87 -28.59
C VAL A 434 36.48 10.47 -28.37
N GLN A 435 35.61 10.69 -29.37
CA GLN A 435 34.20 10.28 -29.31
C GLN A 435 34.03 8.75 -29.29
N SER A 436 34.92 8.00 -29.93
CA SER A 436 34.89 6.52 -29.90
C SER A 436 35.37 5.91 -28.58
N GLN A 437 36.01 6.72 -27.72
CA GLN A 437 36.51 6.32 -26.40
C GLN A 437 35.55 6.69 -25.26
N GLN A 438 34.44 7.38 -25.57
CA GLN A 438 33.31 7.59 -24.65
C GLN A 438 32.34 6.41 -24.72
#